data_AF-A0A915P3V5-F1
#
_entry.id   AF-A0A915P3V5-F1
#
_cell.length_a   1.000
_cell.length_b   1.000
_cell.length_c   1.000
_cell.angle_alpha   90.00
_cell.angle_beta   90.00
_cell.angle_gamma   90.00
#
_symmetry.space_group_name_H-M   'P 1'
#
loop_
_entity.id
_entity.type
_entity.pdbx_description
1 polymer ?
#
loop_
_entity_poly.entity_id
_entity_poly.type
_entity_poly.pdbx_seq_one_letter_code
_entity_poly.pdbx_strand_id
1 'polypeptide(L)'
;MLLTNFKYFANLNSKNSVQVLFRNLSKSASQQKTSQLKTSQHYIEKEAKYGAHNYKPIPVVISHGKGCNVWDVDGKSYYDCLSGYSALNQGHCHPRLVKVMQDQCQL
;
A
#
# COMPACT_ATOMS: atom_id res chain seq x y z
N MET A 1 -35.58 18.67 -32.45
CA MET A 1 -36.96 19.06 -32.08
C MET A 1 -37.63 17.79 -31.56
N LEU A 2 -38.10 17.58 -30.35
CA LEU A 2 -38.30 18.34 -29.12
C LEU A 2 -38.70 17.27 -28.06
N LEU A 3 -38.28 17.44 -26.80
CA LEU A 3 -38.97 16.98 -25.58
C LEU A 3 -39.00 15.48 -25.20
N THR A 4 -38.06 15.02 -24.35
CA THR A 4 -38.34 13.88 -23.43
C THR A 4 -37.61 13.87 -22.08
N ASN A 5 -36.97 14.96 -21.63
CA ASN A 5 -36.32 14.99 -20.30
C ASN A 5 -36.84 16.10 -19.38
N PHE A 6 -38.17 16.18 -19.21
CA PHE A 6 -38.80 17.16 -18.32
C PHE A 6 -39.81 16.52 -17.35
N LYS A 7 -39.44 15.40 -16.70
CA LYS A 7 -40.27 14.80 -15.63
C LYS A 7 -39.51 14.33 -14.39
N TYR A 8 -38.34 14.91 -14.09
CA TYR A 8 -37.67 14.73 -12.79
C TYR A 8 -37.22 16.07 -12.20
N PHE A 9 -38.07 17.09 -12.26
CA PHE A 9 -37.88 18.34 -11.51
C PHE A 9 -39.22 18.82 -10.93
N ALA A 10 -39.98 17.88 -10.37
CA ALA A 10 -41.08 18.23 -9.49
C ALA A 10 -40.62 17.99 -8.06
N ASN A 11 -40.58 19.08 -7.29
CA ASN A 11 -40.57 19.13 -5.84
C ASN A 11 -39.20 19.21 -5.13
N LEU A 12 -38.49 20.31 -5.35
CA LEU A 12 -37.48 20.83 -4.41
C LEU A 12 -37.86 22.25 -4.01
N ASN A 13 -38.99 22.39 -3.33
CA ASN A 13 -39.37 23.63 -2.67
C ASN A 13 -39.21 23.47 -1.16
N SER A 14 -37.97 23.57 -0.68
CA SER A 14 -37.67 23.88 0.72
C SER A 14 -36.20 24.27 0.81
N LYS A 15 -35.93 25.40 1.48
CA LYS A 15 -34.58 25.94 1.76
C LYS A 15 -33.63 24.95 2.48
N ASN A 16 -34.12 23.75 2.82
CA ASN A 16 -33.37 22.64 3.40
C ASN A 16 -32.53 21.84 2.40
N SER A 17 -32.83 21.88 1.09
CA SER A 17 -32.18 20.98 0.13
C SER A 17 -30.73 21.37 -0.20
N VAL A 18 -30.43 22.67 -0.25
CA VAL A 18 -29.06 23.18 -0.45
C VAL A 18 -28.22 22.91 0.80
N GLN A 19 -28.77 23.14 1.99
CA GLN A 19 -28.13 22.81 3.28
C GLN A 19 -27.84 21.30 3.39
N VAL A 20 -28.76 20.44 2.95
CA VAL A 20 -28.56 18.98 2.93
C VAL A 20 -27.49 18.58 1.90
N LEU A 21 -27.44 19.21 0.72
CA LEU A 21 -26.41 18.96 -0.27
C LEU A 21 -25.01 19.35 0.27
N PHE A 22 -24.87 20.55 0.85
CA PHE A 22 -23.62 21.00 1.47
C PHE A 22 -23.21 20.10 2.65
N ARG A 23 -24.16 19.67 3.49
CA ARG A 23 -23.91 18.76 4.62
C ARG A 23 -23.45 17.37 4.15
N ASN A 24 -23.90 16.91 2.99
CA ASN A 24 -23.47 15.64 2.39
C ASN A 24 -22.12 15.74 1.68
N LEU A 25 -21.78 16.89 1.08
CA LEU A 25 -20.43 17.16 0.58
C LEU A 25 -19.39 17.26 1.71
N SER A 26 -19.73 17.90 2.83
CA SER A 26 -18.83 17.96 4.00
C SER A 26 -18.63 16.60 4.69
N LYS A 27 -19.63 15.70 4.66
CA LYS A 27 -19.51 14.33 5.18
C LYS A 27 -18.70 13.39 4.27
N SER A 28 -18.72 13.62 2.95
CA SER A 28 -17.93 12.81 2.00
C SER A 28 -16.46 13.24 1.96
N ALA A 29 -16.13 14.49 2.28
CA ALA A 29 -14.76 14.98 2.37
C ALA A 29 -14.01 14.50 3.65
N SER A 30 -14.71 14.16 4.73
CA SER A 30 -14.10 13.83 6.04
C SER A 30 -13.91 12.33 6.29
N GLN A 31 -14.22 11.47 5.31
CA GLN A 31 -14.20 10.01 5.48
C GLN A 31 -13.22 9.28 4.57
N GLN A 32 -12.14 9.95 4.15
CA GLN A 32 -10.96 9.23 3.66
C GLN A 32 -10.13 8.80 4.86
N LYS A 33 -10.25 7.52 5.25
CA LYS A 33 -9.36 6.85 6.20
C LYS A 33 -7.95 6.89 5.60
N THR A 34 -7.15 7.90 5.93
CA THR A 34 -5.73 7.95 5.58
C THR A 34 -5.05 6.75 6.24
N SER A 35 -4.76 5.70 5.47
CA SER A 35 -3.93 4.60 5.92
C SER A 35 -2.57 5.19 6.29
N GLN A 36 -2.28 5.29 7.58
CA GLN A 36 -1.00 5.80 8.05
C GLN A 36 0.11 4.86 7.55
N LEU A 37 0.98 5.37 6.67
CA LEU A 37 2.13 4.62 6.19
C LEU A 37 3.10 4.41 7.35
N LYS A 38 3.58 3.18 7.52
CA LYS A 38 4.56 2.81 8.55
C LYS A 38 5.95 3.04 7.99
N THR A 39 6.78 3.77 8.73
CA THR A 39 8.16 4.10 8.34
C THR A 39 9.15 2.99 8.74
N SER A 40 10.40 3.06 8.26
CA SER A 40 11.46 2.12 8.69
C SER A 40 11.61 2.10 10.21
N GLN A 41 11.56 3.27 10.85
CA GLN A 41 11.68 3.41 12.31
C GLN A 41 10.61 2.61 13.06
N HIS A 42 9.37 2.60 12.57
CA HIS A 42 8.28 1.82 13.18
C HIS A 42 8.62 0.32 13.26
N TYR A 43 9.22 -0.24 12.20
CA TYR A 43 9.57 -1.67 12.16
C TYR A 43 10.81 -1.98 12.98
N ILE A 44 11.82 -1.09 12.99
CA ILE A 44 13.02 -1.23 13.83
C ILE A 44 12.64 -1.25 15.31
N GLU A 45 11.78 -0.33 15.75
CA GLU A 45 11.30 -0.29 17.15
C GLU A 45 10.48 -1.53 17.51
N LYS A 46 9.67 -2.03 16.56
CA LYS A 46 8.90 -3.25 16.75
C LYS A 46 9.81 -4.46 16.91
N GLU A 47 10.84 -4.61 16.08
CA GLU A 47 11.85 -5.67 16.21
C GLU A 47 12.62 -5.54 17.53
N ALA A 48 13.07 -4.34 17.90
CA ALA A 48 13.79 -4.11 19.16
C ALA A 48 12.94 -4.48 20.39
N LYS A 49 11.62 -4.29 20.33
CA LYS A 49 10.69 -4.61 21.42
C LYS A 49 10.39 -6.10 21.56
N TYR A 50 10.27 -6.82 20.44
CA TYR A 50 9.74 -8.19 20.43
C TYR A 50 10.75 -9.25 19.99
N GLY A 51 11.87 -8.88 19.37
CA GLY A 51 12.92 -9.76 18.89
C GLY A 51 14.13 -9.81 19.82
N ALA A 52 14.89 -10.91 19.75
CA ALA A 52 16.15 -11.03 20.47
C ALA A 52 17.24 -10.14 19.83
N HIS A 53 18.16 -9.61 20.63
CA HIS A 53 19.20 -8.68 20.17
C HIS A 53 20.50 -9.42 19.79
N ASN A 54 20.41 -10.39 18.89
CA ASN A 54 21.55 -11.21 18.44
C ASN A 54 22.16 -10.78 17.09
N TYR A 55 21.53 -9.82 16.40
CA TYR A 55 22.02 -9.23 15.16
C TYR A 55 22.21 -7.71 15.32
N LYS A 56 23.05 -7.14 14.46
CA LYS A 56 23.25 -5.68 14.33
C LYS A 56 23.05 -5.27 12.85
N PRO A 57 21.80 -5.24 12.37
CA PRO A 57 21.51 -4.94 10.97
C PRO A 57 21.80 -3.46 10.64
N ILE A 58 22.03 -3.19 9.36
CA ILE A 58 22.03 -1.82 8.81
C ILE A 58 20.62 -1.25 8.98
N PRO A 59 20.44 0.04 9.37
CA PRO A 59 19.13 0.62 9.65
C PRO A 59 18.32 0.90 8.37
N VAL A 60 17.95 -0.17 7.66
CA VAL A 60 17.12 -0.16 6.45
C VAL A 60 16.12 -1.31 6.56
N VAL A 61 14.85 -1.04 6.28
CA VAL A 61 13.77 -2.05 6.37
C VAL A 61 13.25 -2.32 4.97
N ILE A 62 13.70 -3.42 4.37
CA ILE A 62 13.30 -3.83 3.01
C ILE A 62 11.86 -4.34 2.99
N SER A 63 11.06 -3.81 2.07
CA SER A 63 9.65 -4.21 1.87
C SER A 63 9.48 -5.22 0.74
N HIS A 64 10.21 -5.06 -0.37
CA HIS A 64 10.18 -5.97 -1.51
C HIS A 64 11.47 -5.88 -2.35
N GLY A 65 11.68 -6.88 -3.21
CA GLY A 65 12.82 -6.94 -4.13
C GLY A 65 12.48 -7.58 -5.47
N LYS A 66 13.25 -7.25 -6.51
CA LYS A 66 13.12 -7.80 -7.87
C LYS A 66 14.47 -7.71 -8.60
N GLY A 67 14.99 -8.85 -9.04
CA GLY A 67 16.31 -8.89 -9.69
C GLY A 67 17.40 -8.44 -8.71
N CYS A 68 18.22 -7.45 -9.10
CA CYS A 68 19.24 -6.86 -8.24
C CYS A 68 18.75 -5.66 -7.39
N ASN A 69 17.48 -5.28 -7.50
CA ASN A 69 16.93 -4.12 -6.81
C ASN A 69 16.09 -4.52 -5.61
N VAL A 70 16.16 -3.70 -4.55
CA VAL A 70 15.30 -3.77 -3.36
C VAL A 70 14.72 -2.40 -3.03
N TRP A 71 13.56 -2.38 -2.40
CA TRP A 71 12.88 -1.16 -1.95
C TRP A 71 12.61 -1.24 -0.47
N ASP A 72 12.86 -0.16 0.27
CA ASP A 72 12.47 -0.06 1.67
C ASP A 72 10.98 0.26 1.86
N VAL A 73 10.53 0.32 3.10
CA VAL A 73 9.15 0.69 3.46
C VAL A 73 8.85 2.19 3.26
N ASP A 74 9.89 3.01 3.14
CA ASP A 74 9.79 4.45 2.89
C ASP A 74 9.77 4.77 1.37
N GLY A 75 9.88 3.75 0.52
CA GLY A 75 9.78 3.84 -0.94
C GLY A 75 11.09 4.08 -1.67
N LYS A 76 12.23 4.10 -0.98
CA LYS A 76 13.55 4.28 -1.61
C LYS A 76 14.07 2.95 -2.16
N SER A 77 14.68 3.01 -3.34
CA SER A 77 15.26 1.85 -4.04
C SER A 77 16.78 1.77 -3.90
N TYR A 78 17.31 0.56 -3.85
CA TYR A 78 18.73 0.26 -3.70
C TYR A 78 19.14 -0.90 -4.60
N TYR A 79 20.42 -0.95 -4.98
CA TYR A 79 21.04 -2.18 -5.48
C TYR A 79 21.45 -3.07 -4.31
N ASP A 80 21.12 -4.36 -4.37
CA ASP A 80 21.56 -5.36 -3.40
C ASP A 80 22.92 -5.94 -3.82
N CYS A 81 23.97 -5.47 -3.15
CA CYS A 81 25.34 -5.96 -3.33
C CYS A 81 25.73 -7.07 -2.33
N LEU A 82 24.80 -7.57 -1.51
CA LEU A 82 25.02 -8.69 -0.58
C LEU A 82 24.41 -10.00 -1.09
N SER A 83 23.28 -9.92 -1.81
CA SER A 83 22.58 -11.07 -2.42
C SER A 83 22.26 -12.19 -1.42
N GLY A 84 21.87 -11.81 -0.19
CA GLY A 84 21.54 -12.76 0.88
C GLY A 84 22.65 -13.77 1.17
N TYR A 85 23.91 -13.32 1.27
CA TYR A 85 25.08 -14.19 1.38
C TYR A 85 25.17 -15.20 0.20
N SER A 86 25.00 -14.70 -1.03
CA SER A 86 24.95 -15.49 -2.28
C SER A 86 23.77 -16.46 -2.43
N ALA A 87 22.77 -16.42 -1.54
CA ALA A 87 21.55 -17.21 -1.69
C ALA A 87 20.67 -16.71 -2.86
N LEU A 88 20.81 -15.44 -3.25
CA LEU A 88 19.96 -14.77 -4.23
C LEU A 88 20.68 -14.50 -5.56
N ASN A 89 21.56 -15.41 -6.00
CA ASN A 89 22.33 -15.27 -7.23
C ASN A 89 21.47 -15.08 -8.48
N GLN A 90 20.26 -15.65 -8.51
CA GLN A 90 19.28 -15.52 -9.60
C GLN A 90 18.50 -14.20 -9.52
N GLY A 91 18.70 -13.41 -8.47
CA GLY A 91 17.96 -12.19 -8.17
C GLY A 91 16.72 -12.43 -7.32
N HIS A 92 16.31 -11.39 -6.61
CA HIS A 92 15.09 -11.35 -5.80
C HIS A 92 13.85 -11.69 -6.63
N CYS A 93 12.97 -12.53 -6.08
CA CYS A 93 11.67 -12.89 -6.65
C CYS A 93 11.72 -13.34 -8.13
N HIS A 94 12.71 -14.15 -8.50
CA HIS A 94 12.85 -14.66 -9.87
C HIS A 94 11.57 -15.40 -10.34
N PRO A 95 10.91 -14.97 -11.44
CA PRO A 95 9.56 -15.45 -11.80
C PRO A 95 9.44 -16.97 -11.95
N ARG A 96 10.45 -17.61 -12.55
CA ARG A 96 10.47 -19.08 -12.70
C ARG A 96 10.50 -19.80 -11.35
N LEU A 97 11.29 -19.31 -10.38
CA LEU A 97 11.44 -19.97 -9.09
C LEU A 97 10.18 -19.78 -8.24
N VAL A 98 9.61 -18.57 -8.24
CA VAL A 98 8.33 -18.27 -7.59
C VAL A 98 7.22 -19.17 -8.15
N LYS A 99 7.12 -19.29 -9.48
CA LYS A 99 6.13 -20.16 -10.12
C LYS A 99 6.30 -21.62 -9.70
N VAL A 100 7.52 -22.17 -9.77
CA VAL A 100 7.78 -23.58 -9.40
C VAL A 100 7.42 -23.84 -7.94
N MET A 101 7.76 -22.93 -7.02
CA MET A 101 7.37 -23.04 -5.62
C MET A 101 5.84 -23.05 -5.45
N GLN A 102 5.14 -22.13 -6.12
CA GLN A 102 3.67 -22.02 -6.04
C GLN A 102 2.99 -23.28 -6.57
N ASP A 103 3.42 -23.78 -7.73
CA ASP A 103 2.87 -24.99 -8.35
C ASP A 103 3.04 -26.19 -7.39
N GLN A 104 4.19 -26.32 -6.73
CA GLN A 104 4.47 -27.40 -5.78
C GLN A 104 3.67 -27.30 -4.47
N CYS A 105 3.41 -26.10 -3.96
CA CYS A 105 2.61 -25.88 -2.74
C CYS A 105 1.11 -26.10 -2.94
N GLN A 106 0.64 -26.19 -4.19
CA GLN A 106 -0.76 -26.42 -4.54
C GLN A 106 -1.09 -27.90 -4.84
N LEU A 107 -0.08 -28.78 -4.75
CA LEU A 107 -0.27 -30.24 -4.78
C LEU A 107 -0.84 -30.75 -3.45
#